data_AF-A0A9W9ACA4-F1
#
_entry.id   AF-A0A9W9ACA4-F1
#
_cell.length_a   1.000
_cell.length_b   1.000
_cell.length_c   1.000
_cell.angle_alpha   90.00
_cell.angle_beta   90.00
_cell.angle_gamma   90.00
#
_symmetry.space_group_name_H-M   'P 1'
#
loop_
_entity.id
_entity.type
_entity.pdbx_description
1 polymer ?
#
loop_
_entity_poly.entity_id
_entity_poly.type
_entity_poly.pdbx_seq_one_letter_code
_entity_poly.pdbx_strand_id
1 'polypeptide(L)'
;KPSKHQINHTLRRLVKQLLSFWEGVFYVQTAQYSFGRRVFIALMPAVCDTEGATQLAGFASHTHTWFCRRCLLPLNEIHNLEPETWVMRDCGKHREIALEWKDASEARREAIYTEHGIRHSELLELPYWDPILFTIIDDVHFAYLGLLKTHLEKIWFIDSERNVGWEDTTAQPASSSIDEFRVSESVSNPGSTPRHVIGKDLLAEIWADMGRTILPTWIQAPPPKWGTIAAGKLSADEYKVICSISLVVTLIRVWGYENAEGVESRRFKMLQNYVDLVHAIHVLFLRETSQKSRAYYKSHMLRYLRTVLDLYPDITLKSNHHLAIHIITDLENLGPGHARSTPVFERVNHALQMINSNQHLG
;
A
#
# COMPACT_ATOMS: atom_id res chain seq x y z
N LYS A 1 21.35 1.03 5.22
CA LYS A 1 20.59 1.16 3.96
C LYS A 1 21.59 1.61 2.89
N PRO A 2 21.78 0.91 1.76
CA PRO A 2 22.64 1.41 0.70
C PRO A 2 22.14 2.80 0.25
N SER A 3 23.05 3.67 -0.19
CA SER A 3 22.66 4.96 -0.77
C SER A 3 21.76 4.74 -1.99
N LYS A 4 20.97 5.78 -2.32
CA LYS A 4 19.91 5.78 -3.35
C LYS A 4 20.27 5.09 -4.69
N HIS A 5 21.55 5.02 -5.07
CA HIS A 5 22.02 4.40 -6.31
C HIS A 5 23.03 3.25 -6.12
N GLN A 6 23.47 2.97 -4.89
CA GLN A 6 24.41 1.87 -4.62
C GLN A 6 23.81 0.50 -4.97
N ILE A 7 22.48 0.37 -4.94
CA ILE A 7 21.77 -0.83 -5.38
C ILE A 7 22.12 -1.22 -6.84
N ASN A 8 22.40 -0.23 -7.70
CA ASN A 8 22.78 -0.46 -9.09
C ASN A 8 24.08 -1.27 -9.21
N HIS A 9 25.04 -1.15 -8.28
CA HIS A 9 26.25 -1.97 -8.33
C HIS A 9 25.96 -3.47 -8.21
N THR A 10 24.94 -3.83 -7.42
CA THR A 10 24.49 -5.22 -7.27
C THR A 10 23.65 -5.64 -8.47
N LEU A 11 22.68 -4.81 -8.88
CA LEU A 11 21.79 -5.09 -10.00
C LEU A 11 22.57 -5.29 -11.31
N ARG A 12 23.63 -4.51 -11.55
CA ARG A 12 24.47 -4.63 -12.75
C ARG A 12 24.98 -6.06 -12.96
N ARG A 13 25.36 -6.76 -11.88
CA ARG A 13 25.85 -8.15 -11.98
C ARG A 13 24.74 -9.09 -12.42
N LEU A 14 23.56 -8.95 -11.83
CA LEU A 14 22.37 -9.73 -12.17
C LEU A 14 21.92 -9.46 -13.61
N VAL A 15 21.80 -8.19 -13.99
CA VAL A 15 21.38 -7.75 -15.33
C VAL A 15 22.31 -8.28 -16.41
N LYS A 16 23.64 -8.21 -16.20
CA LYS A 16 24.61 -8.78 -17.15
C LYS A 16 24.40 -10.28 -17.39
N GLN A 17 24.06 -11.04 -16.35
CA GLN A 17 23.76 -12.47 -16.51
C GLN A 17 22.45 -12.64 -17.30
N LEU A 18 21.39 -11.91 -16.93
CA LEU A 18 20.08 -12.01 -17.57
C LEU A 18 20.09 -11.62 -19.05
N LEU A 19 20.92 -10.65 -19.46
CA LEU A 19 21.06 -10.27 -20.88
C LEU A 19 21.48 -11.47 -21.75
N SER A 20 22.38 -12.32 -21.28
CA SER A 20 22.78 -13.52 -22.03
C SER A 20 21.63 -14.53 -22.21
N PHE A 21 20.70 -14.56 -21.25
CA PHE A 21 19.53 -15.44 -21.31
C PHE A 21 18.39 -14.89 -22.16
N TRP A 22 18.39 -13.60 -22.48
CA TRP A 22 17.41 -13.01 -23.39
C TRP A 22 17.58 -13.54 -24.82
N GLU A 23 18.83 -13.63 -25.28
CA GLU A 23 19.18 -14.30 -26.54
C GLU A 23 19.08 -15.84 -26.43
N GLY A 24 18.95 -16.36 -25.21
CA GLY A 24 18.79 -17.79 -24.91
C GLY A 24 20.11 -18.55 -24.84
N VAL A 25 20.28 -19.34 -23.78
CA VAL A 25 21.48 -20.14 -23.52
C VAL A 25 21.19 -21.60 -23.83
N PHE A 26 22.04 -22.26 -24.61
CA PHE A 26 21.92 -23.70 -24.88
C PHE A 26 22.70 -24.51 -23.86
N TYR A 27 21.98 -25.33 -23.09
CA TYR A 27 22.58 -26.33 -22.20
C TYR A 27 22.73 -27.64 -22.97
N VAL A 28 23.95 -28.18 -23.03
CA VAL A 28 24.26 -29.43 -23.76
C VAL A 28 23.53 -30.63 -23.16
N GLN A 29 23.33 -30.65 -21.86
CA GLN A 29 22.60 -31.69 -21.14
C GLN A 29 21.92 -31.10 -19.91
N THR A 30 20.70 -31.55 -19.63
CA THR A 30 20.00 -31.27 -18.37
C THR A 30 19.43 -32.58 -17.83
N ALA A 31 19.02 -32.62 -16.55
CA ALA A 31 18.53 -33.84 -15.91
C ALA A 31 17.36 -34.52 -16.66
N GLN A 32 16.50 -33.75 -17.33
CA GLN A 32 15.35 -34.26 -18.08
C GLN A 32 15.56 -34.29 -19.61
N TYR A 33 16.63 -33.67 -20.12
CA TYR A 33 16.87 -33.54 -21.56
C TYR A 33 18.33 -33.89 -21.88
N SER A 34 18.56 -35.15 -22.25
CA SER A 34 19.88 -35.70 -22.58
C SER A 34 20.49 -35.12 -23.86
N PHE A 35 19.67 -34.59 -24.77
CA PHE A 35 20.09 -33.92 -26.02
C PHE A 35 20.17 -32.39 -25.89
N GLY A 36 20.14 -31.90 -24.66
CA GLY A 36 20.24 -30.48 -24.38
C GLY A 36 18.93 -29.71 -24.54
N ARG A 37 18.97 -28.43 -24.16
CA ARG A 37 17.83 -27.52 -24.26
C ARG A 37 18.29 -26.07 -24.31
N ARG A 38 17.65 -25.27 -25.18
CA ARG A 38 17.76 -23.81 -25.13
C ARG A 38 16.83 -23.28 -24.04
N VAL A 39 17.39 -22.48 -23.15
CA VAL A 39 16.71 -21.89 -22.00
C VAL A 39 16.74 -20.38 -22.14
N PHE A 40 15.57 -19.77 -21.96
CA PHE A 40 15.39 -18.33 -21.91
C PHE A 40 14.99 -17.95 -20.49
N ILE A 41 15.51 -16.83 -19.99
CA ILE A 41 15.17 -16.29 -18.68
C ILE A 41 14.85 -14.82 -18.87
N ALA A 42 13.70 -14.40 -18.35
CA ALA A 42 13.31 -13.01 -18.27
C ALA A 42 12.98 -12.66 -16.82
N LEU A 43 13.41 -11.48 -16.39
CA LEU A 43 13.05 -10.92 -15.10
C LEU A 43 11.73 -10.15 -15.24
N MET A 44 10.70 -10.62 -14.57
CA MET A 44 9.43 -9.90 -14.39
C MET A 44 9.16 -9.76 -12.89
N PRO A 45 7.93 -9.41 -12.49
CA PRO A 45 7.72 -8.18 -11.74
C PRO A 45 8.62 -8.06 -10.51
N ALA A 46 9.14 -6.86 -10.30
CA ALA A 46 9.80 -6.48 -9.06
C ALA A 46 8.77 -6.47 -7.92
N VAL A 47 8.82 -7.50 -7.07
CA VAL A 47 7.95 -7.66 -5.91
C VAL A 47 8.65 -7.14 -4.66
N CYS A 48 8.25 -5.96 -4.19
CA CYS A 48 8.79 -5.34 -2.97
C CYS A 48 7.84 -4.26 -2.43
N ASP A 49 8.07 -3.82 -1.20
CA ASP A 49 7.35 -2.67 -0.64
C ASP A 49 7.58 -1.40 -1.48
N THR A 50 6.75 -0.38 -1.26
CA THR A 50 6.81 0.87 -2.05
C THR A 50 8.18 1.56 -2.00
N GLU A 51 8.89 1.51 -0.87
CA GLU A 51 10.21 2.12 -0.77
C GLU A 51 11.25 1.35 -1.59
N GLY A 52 11.27 0.02 -1.45
CA GLY A 52 12.10 -0.87 -2.24
C GLY A 52 11.83 -0.72 -3.74
N ALA A 53 10.56 -0.62 -4.12
CA ALA A 53 10.12 -0.45 -5.50
C ALA A 53 10.65 0.85 -6.12
N THR A 54 10.53 1.97 -5.39
CA THR A 54 11.03 3.27 -5.86
C THR A 54 12.57 3.30 -5.99
N GLN A 55 13.28 2.64 -5.07
CA GLN A 55 14.74 2.54 -5.15
C GLN A 55 15.20 1.64 -6.28
N LEU A 56 14.57 0.48 -6.44
CA LEU A 56 14.92 -0.53 -7.44
C LEU A 56 14.64 -0.04 -8.87
N ALA A 57 13.49 0.58 -9.10
CA ALA A 57 13.05 1.00 -10.43
C ALA A 57 13.40 2.47 -10.75
N GLY A 58 14.04 3.20 -9.83
CA GLY A 58 14.51 4.56 -10.09
C GLY A 58 13.42 5.64 -10.01
N PHE A 59 12.27 5.36 -9.39
CA PHE A 59 11.25 6.38 -9.15
C PHE A 59 11.55 7.26 -7.93
N ALA A 60 10.85 8.39 -7.86
CA ALA A 60 10.84 9.28 -6.70
C ALA A 60 10.04 8.73 -5.53
N SER A 61 10.23 9.33 -4.36
CA SER A 61 9.49 9.00 -3.13
C SER A 61 8.02 9.41 -3.23
N HIS A 62 7.21 8.88 -2.31
CA HIS A 62 5.80 9.17 -2.18
C HIS A 62 5.46 10.64 -1.84
N THR A 63 6.47 11.44 -1.48
CA THR A 63 6.37 12.87 -1.16
C THR A 63 6.73 13.79 -2.33
N HIS A 64 7.21 13.24 -3.45
CA HIS A 64 7.59 14.01 -4.62
C HIS A 64 6.36 14.48 -5.40
N THR A 65 6.46 15.57 -6.16
CA THR A 65 5.38 16.02 -7.07
C THR A 65 4.90 14.87 -7.97
N TRP A 66 5.85 14.14 -8.56
CA TRP A 66 5.61 12.94 -9.36
C TRP A 66 5.68 11.65 -8.54
N PHE A 67 4.86 11.55 -7.49
CA PHE A 67 4.85 10.43 -6.54
C PHE A 67 4.39 9.09 -7.15
N CYS A 68 3.54 9.13 -8.17
CA CYS A 68 2.97 7.93 -8.79
C CYS A 68 3.93 7.34 -9.82
N ARG A 69 4.05 6.00 -9.82
CA ARG A 69 4.85 5.25 -10.81
C ARG A 69 4.07 4.86 -12.07
N ARG A 70 2.76 5.10 -12.11
CA ARG A 70 1.89 4.74 -13.24
C ARG A 70 1.48 5.95 -14.06
N CYS A 71 1.13 7.06 -13.40
CA CYS A 71 0.69 8.29 -14.05
C CYS A 71 1.54 9.50 -13.62
N LEU A 72 1.24 10.64 -14.25
CA LEU A 72 1.83 11.95 -14.02
C LEU A 72 0.82 12.89 -13.34
N LEU A 73 -0.09 12.37 -12.50
CA LEU A 73 -0.91 13.24 -11.64
C LEU A 73 0.00 13.86 -10.57
N PRO A 74 0.07 15.19 -10.45
CA PRO A 74 0.93 15.84 -9.47
C PRO A 74 0.34 15.67 -8.05
N LEU A 75 1.20 15.62 -7.04
CA LEU A 75 0.81 15.35 -5.64
C LEU A 75 -0.19 16.37 -5.08
N ASN A 76 -0.15 17.62 -5.52
CA ASN A 76 -1.12 18.65 -5.12
C ASN A 76 -2.52 18.41 -5.70
N GLU A 77 -2.66 17.57 -6.73
CA GLU A 77 -3.93 17.17 -7.34
C GLU A 77 -4.36 15.76 -6.88
N ILE A 78 -3.84 15.25 -5.76
CA ILE A 78 -4.12 13.88 -5.28
C ILE A 78 -5.61 13.60 -4.98
N HIS A 79 -6.45 14.64 -4.89
CA HIS A 79 -7.90 14.52 -4.74
C HIS A 79 -8.65 14.36 -6.07
N ASN A 80 -7.96 14.48 -7.22
CA ASN A 80 -8.55 14.12 -8.50
C ASN A 80 -8.80 12.60 -8.53
N LEU A 81 -10.08 12.22 -8.49
CA LEU A 81 -10.56 10.83 -8.52
C LEU A 81 -11.25 10.49 -9.85
N GLU A 82 -10.78 11.09 -10.95
CA GLU A 82 -11.20 10.86 -12.33
C GLU A 82 -10.03 10.26 -13.12
N PRO A 83 -9.81 8.93 -13.06
CA PRO A 83 -8.63 8.29 -13.63
C PRO A 83 -8.48 8.49 -15.14
N GLU A 84 -9.58 8.76 -15.82
CA GLU A 84 -9.65 9.02 -17.25
C GLU A 84 -8.96 10.35 -17.63
N THR A 85 -8.76 11.28 -16.70
CA THR A 85 -8.04 12.55 -16.95
C THR A 85 -6.54 12.44 -16.68
N TRP A 86 -6.06 11.33 -16.13
CA TRP A 86 -4.66 11.21 -15.71
C TRP A 86 -3.77 10.86 -16.89
N VAL A 87 -2.73 11.65 -17.10
CA VAL A 87 -1.71 11.34 -18.11
C VAL A 87 -0.87 10.17 -17.62
N MET A 88 -0.86 9.06 -18.37
CA MET A 88 -0.06 7.89 -18.04
C MET A 88 1.42 8.13 -18.34
N ARG A 89 2.30 7.52 -17.55
CA ARG A 89 3.73 7.54 -17.86
C ARG A 89 4.00 6.72 -19.12
N ASP A 90 4.99 7.14 -19.88
CA ASP A 90 5.48 6.42 -21.05
C ASP A 90 6.85 5.78 -20.77
N CYS A 91 7.01 4.52 -21.17
CA CYS A 91 8.23 3.75 -20.94
C CYS A 91 9.41 4.28 -21.77
N GLY A 92 9.16 4.68 -23.02
CA GLY A 92 10.17 5.29 -23.89
C GLY A 92 10.70 6.58 -23.28
N LYS A 93 9.81 7.48 -22.87
CA LYS A 93 10.17 8.74 -22.24
C LYS A 93 10.88 8.53 -20.90
N HIS A 94 10.46 7.53 -20.12
CA HIS A 94 11.15 7.16 -18.89
C HIS A 94 12.60 6.74 -19.16
N ARG A 95 12.83 5.92 -20.20
CA ARG A 95 14.19 5.49 -20.60
C ARG A 95 15.06 6.66 -21.04
N GLU A 96 14.52 7.58 -21.84
CA GLU A 96 15.24 8.81 -22.25
C GLU A 96 15.71 9.62 -21.04
N ILE A 97 14.79 9.93 -20.11
CA ILE A 97 15.09 10.74 -18.92
C ILE A 97 16.09 10.01 -18.01
N ALA A 98 15.92 8.70 -17.83
CA ALA A 98 16.82 7.89 -17.03
C ALA A 98 18.23 7.81 -17.63
N LEU A 99 18.36 7.81 -18.96
CA LEU A 99 19.65 7.87 -19.65
C LEU A 99 20.30 9.24 -19.50
N GLU A 100 19.53 10.33 -19.69
CA GLU A 100 20.02 11.68 -19.42
C GLU A 100 20.54 11.81 -17.98
N TRP A 101 19.78 11.26 -17.01
CA TRP A 101 20.22 11.21 -15.61
C TRP A 101 21.53 10.41 -15.44
N LYS A 102 21.67 9.27 -16.12
CA LYS A 102 22.84 8.40 -16.03
C LYS A 102 24.11 9.13 -16.48
N ASP A 103 24.03 9.87 -17.58
CA ASP A 103 25.18 10.52 -18.22
C ASP A 103 25.44 11.95 -17.71
N ALA A 104 24.49 12.52 -16.96
CA ALA A 104 24.57 13.86 -16.38
C ALA A 104 25.59 13.99 -15.22
N SER A 105 26.05 15.23 -15.01
CA SER A 105 26.78 15.63 -13.81
C SER A 105 25.91 15.53 -12.56
N GLU A 106 26.52 15.52 -11.37
CA GLU A 106 25.78 15.42 -10.10
C GLU A 106 24.75 16.54 -9.92
N ALA A 107 25.10 17.78 -10.26
CA ALA A 107 24.16 18.91 -10.21
C ALA A 107 22.99 18.73 -11.19
N ARG A 108 23.26 18.25 -12.42
CA ARG A 108 22.19 18.02 -13.41
C ARG A 108 21.32 16.81 -13.05
N ARG A 109 21.89 15.78 -12.41
CA ARG A 109 21.14 14.64 -11.86
C ARG A 109 20.10 15.05 -10.84
N GLU A 110 20.44 15.96 -9.93
CA GLU A 110 19.49 16.47 -8.93
C GLU A 110 18.39 17.32 -9.60
N ALA A 111 18.76 18.13 -10.61
CA ALA A 111 17.78 18.89 -11.39
C ALA A 111 16.80 17.97 -12.13
N ILE A 112 17.29 16.93 -12.83
CA ILE A 112 16.47 15.93 -13.53
C ILE A 112 15.56 15.18 -12.54
N TYR A 113 16.09 14.81 -11.38
CA TYR A 113 15.29 14.16 -10.34
C TYR A 113 14.17 15.07 -9.83
N THR A 114 14.46 16.34 -9.58
CA THR A 114 13.46 17.33 -9.15
C THR A 114 12.39 17.56 -10.24
N GLU A 115 12.81 17.64 -11.49
CA GLU A 115 11.95 17.93 -12.64
C GLU A 115 11.03 16.75 -13.00
N HIS A 116 11.53 15.52 -12.95
CA HIS A 116 10.83 14.34 -13.49
C HIS A 116 10.56 13.24 -12.47
N GLY A 117 11.22 13.28 -11.31
CA GLY A 117 11.14 12.23 -10.30
C GLY A 117 11.74 10.89 -10.77
N ILE A 118 12.71 10.92 -11.68
CA ILE A 118 13.29 9.74 -12.32
C ILE A 118 14.81 9.72 -12.09
N ARG A 119 15.33 8.50 -11.89
CA ARG A 119 16.75 8.18 -11.72
C ARG A 119 17.06 6.93 -12.54
N HIS A 120 18.32 6.75 -12.92
CA HIS A 120 18.73 5.54 -13.62
C HIS A 120 18.65 4.30 -12.72
N SER A 121 18.04 3.24 -13.25
CA SER A 121 18.10 1.88 -12.73
C SER A 121 18.77 0.97 -13.75
N GLU A 122 19.66 0.08 -13.29
CA GLU A 122 20.32 -0.91 -14.16
C GLU A 122 19.31 -1.88 -14.79
N LEU A 123 18.11 -2.02 -14.24
CA LEU A 123 17.05 -2.84 -14.83
C LEU A 123 16.64 -2.35 -16.22
N LEU A 124 16.83 -1.06 -16.52
CA LEU A 124 16.52 -0.47 -17.83
C LEU A 124 17.43 -0.98 -18.95
N GLU A 125 18.57 -1.58 -18.62
CA GLU A 125 19.45 -2.22 -19.61
C GLU A 125 18.82 -3.51 -20.16
N LEU A 126 17.84 -4.10 -19.47
CA LEU A 126 17.09 -5.24 -19.99
C LEU A 126 16.12 -4.74 -21.09
N PRO A 127 16.19 -5.28 -22.33
CA PRO A 127 15.39 -4.78 -23.46
C PRO A 127 13.88 -4.88 -23.25
N TYR A 128 13.44 -5.92 -22.53
CA TYR A 128 12.03 -6.19 -22.25
C TYR A 128 11.51 -5.50 -20.98
N TRP A 129 12.38 -4.89 -20.16
CA TRP A 129 11.97 -4.35 -18.87
C TRP A 129 11.19 -3.05 -19.04
N ASP A 130 9.93 -3.07 -18.61
CA ASP A 130 9.09 -1.89 -18.48
C ASP A 130 9.02 -1.49 -16.99
N PRO A 131 9.64 -0.37 -16.58
CA PRO A 131 9.64 0.05 -15.18
C PRO A 131 8.25 0.45 -14.69
N ILE A 132 7.36 0.88 -15.58
CA ILE A 132 6.00 1.28 -15.24
C ILE A 132 5.16 0.04 -15.01
N LEU A 133 5.26 -1.00 -15.87
CA LEU A 133 4.47 -2.23 -15.75
C LEU A 133 5.03 -3.22 -14.71
N PHE A 134 6.35 -3.41 -14.66
CA PHE A 134 6.98 -4.46 -13.85
C PHE A 134 7.35 -4.01 -12.44
N THR A 135 7.13 -2.75 -12.09
CA THR A 135 7.22 -2.27 -10.70
C THR A 135 5.84 -2.35 -10.05
N ILE A 136 5.47 -3.54 -9.59
CA ILE A 136 4.11 -3.84 -9.14
C ILE A 136 3.77 -3.17 -7.81
N ILE A 137 2.47 -3.07 -7.52
CA ILE A 137 1.97 -2.74 -6.19
C ILE A 137 1.96 -4.02 -5.35
N ASP A 138 2.65 -3.98 -4.21
CA ASP A 138 2.60 -5.08 -3.27
C ASP A 138 1.30 -5.06 -2.49
N ASP A 139 0.36 -5.91 -2.91
CA ASP A 139 -1.01 -5.94 -2.44
C ASP A 139 -1.14 -6.03 -0.90
N VAL A 140 -0.24 -6.75 -0.21
CA VAL A 140 -0.34 -6.98 1.24
C VAL A 140 -0.02 -5.73 2.04
N HIS A 141 1.21 -5.20 1.89
CA HIS A 141 1.61 -3.97 2.58
C HIS A 141 0.75 -2.80 2.16
N PHE A 142 0.43 -2.73 0.87
CA PHE A 142 -0.43 -1.73 0.29
C PHE A 142 -1.84 -1.73 0.93
N ALA A 143 -2.53 -2.88 0.93
CA ALA A 143 -3.89 -2.95 1.40
C ALA A 143 -3.98 -2.84 2.92
N TYR A 144 -3.21 -3.63 3.66
CA TYR A 144 -3.38 -3.75 5.10
C TYR A 144 -2.72 -2.57 5.84
N LEU A 145 -1.47 -2.26 5.52
CA LEU A 145 -0.75 -1.17 6.19
C LEU A 145 -0.97 0.19 5.50
N GLY A 146 -1.24 0.19 4.19
CA GLY A 146 -1.47 1.40 3.42
C GLY A 146 -2.90 1.91 3.49
N LEU A 147 -3.91 1.05 3.31
CA LEU A 147 -5.33 1.44 3.28
C LEU A 147 -6.01 1.22 4.64
N LEU A 148 -6.09 -0.03 5.12
CA LEU A 148 -6.85 -0.37 6.32
C LEU A 148 -6.31 0.34 7.57
N LYS A 149 -5.00 0.27 7.80
CA LYS A 149 -4.35 0.98 8.90
C LYS A 149 -4.53 2.50 8.80
N THR A 150 -4.40 3.09 7.60
CA THR A 150 -4.64 4.54 7.43
C THR A 150 -6.08 4.90 7.77
N HIS A 151 -7.05 4.09 7.34
CA HIS A 151 -8.45 4.31 7.67
C HIS A 151 -8.67 4.29 9.18
N LEU A 152 -8.18 3.26 9.87
CA LEU A 152 -8.37 3.14 11.32
C LEU A 152 -7.59 4.17 12.14
N GLU A 153 -6.30 4.34 11.89
CA GLU A 153 -5.44 5.17 12.74
C GLU A 153 -5.47 6.65 12.38
N LYS A 154 -5.80 7.01 11.13
CA LYS A 154 -5.67 8.39 10.62
C LYS A 154 -6.97 9.02 10.17
N ILE A 155 -7.96 8.24 9.71
CA ILE A 155 -9.27 8.78 9.32
C ILE A 155 -10.22 8.67 10.50
N TRP A 156 -10.30 7.49 11.12
CA TRP A 156 -11.18 7.22 12.24
C TRP A 156 -10.56 7.53 13.59
N PHE A 157 -9.23 7.43 13.73
CA PHE A 157 -8.48 7.56 14.99
C PHE A 157 -9.07 6.73 16.14
N ILE A 158 -8.34 5.68 16.51
CA ILE A 158 -8.69 4.85 17.66
C ILE A 158 -8.21 5.54 18.93
N ASP A 159 -9.10 5.74 19.91
CA ASP A 159 -8.76 6.21 21.25
C ASP A 159 -9.41 5.30 22.29
N SER A 160 -8.57 4.61 23.07
CA SER A 160 -9.00 3.68 24.10
C SER A 160 -9.13 4.29 25.50
N GLU A 161 -8.74 5.55 25.67
CA GLU A 161 -8.70 6.24 26.96
C GLU A 161 -9.86 7.25 27.10
N ARG A 162 -10.29 7.88 26.00
CA ARG A 162 -11.41 8.83 26.02
C ARG A 162 -12.75 8.17 25.70
N ASN A 163 -13.75 8.45 26.54
CA ASN A 163 -15.15 8.34 26.11
C ASN A 163 -15.36 9.41 25.05
N VAL A 164 -15.59 8.99 23.82
CA VAL A 164 -16.10 9.92 22.81
C VAL A 164 -17.57 10.14 23.13
N GLY A 165 -17.83 11.17 23.94
CA GLY A 165 -19.17 11.67 24.16
C GLY A 165 -19.83 11.84 22.79
N TRP A 166 -20.99 11.21 22.63
CA TRP A 166 -21.69 10.99 21.35
C TRP A 166 -22.22 12.27 20.68
N GLU A 167 -21.74 13.44 21.06
CA GLU A 167 -22.25 14.71 20.56
C GLU A 167 -21.48 15.20 19.35
N ASP A 168 -22.27 15.61 18.36
CA ASP A 168 -21.92 16.20 17.06
C ASP A 168 -20.56 16.92 17.06
N THR A 169 -19.57 16.35 16.38
CA THR A 169 -18.24 16.94 16.19
C THR A 169 -18.26 18.12 15.21
N THR A 170 -19.07 19.14 15.48
CA THR A 170 -19.03 20.46 14.84
C THR A 170 -18.70 21.60 15.81
N ALA A 171 -18.49 21.34 17.11
CA ALA A 171 -18.21 22.40 18.08
C ALA A 171 -16.71 22.75 18.23
N GLN A 172 -16.40 24.05 18.11
CA GLN A 172 -15.09 24.69 18.32
C GLN A 172 -14.58 24.55 19.77
N PRO A 173 -13.25 24.67 20.01
CA PRO A 173 -12.67 24.35 21.30
C PRO A 173 -12.72 25.51 22.30
N ALA A 174 -13.02 25.19 23.56
CA ALA A 174 -12.68 26.01 24.72
C ALA A 174 -11.23 25.73 25.17
N SER A 175 -10.54 26.78 25.61
CA SER A 175 -9.10 26.84 25.88
C SER A 175 -8.68 26.34 27.27
N SER A 176 -7.53 25.66 27.34
CA SER A 176 -6.50 25.69 28.41
C SER A 176 -5.43 24.61 28.13
N SER A 177 -4.23 24.97 27.65
CA SER A 177 -2.93 25.10 28.39
C SER A 177 -2.50 23.84 29.17
N ILE A 178 -1.33 23.19 29.04
CA ILE A 178 0.02 23.50 28.48
C ILE A 178 0.87 22.18 28.50
N ASP A 179 1.76 21.99 27.49
CA ASP A 179 3.11 21.33 27.43
C ASP A 179 3.39 19.89 27.97
N GLU A 180 4.28 19.03 27.43
CA GLU A 180 5.35 19.15 26.41
C GLU A 180 5.89 17.75 25.96
N PHE A 181 6.47 17.69 24.75
CA PHE A 181 7.66 16.89 24.32
C PHE A 181 7.53 15.56 23.49
N ARG A 182 7.63 15.66 22.14
CA ARG A 182 8.78 15.24 21.25
C ARG A 182 8.41 15.11 19.74
N VAL A 183 8.91 16.08 18.95
CA VAL A 183 9.50 16.11 17.57
C VAL A 183 9.51 14.78 16.76
N SER A 184 9.19 14.64 15.46
CA SER A 184 8.72 15.50 14.35
C SER A 184 8.31 14.62 13.14
N GLU A 185 7.18 14.91 12.49
CA GLU A 185 6.92 14.93 11.02
C GLU A 185 5.44 14.68 10.71
N SER A 186 4.66 15.77 10.65
CA SER A 186 3.66 16.05 9.62
C SER A 186 3.09 17.43 9.94
N VAL A 187 3.06 18.33 8.95
CA VAL A 187 2.40 19.64 9.07
C VAL A 187 0.89 19.38 9.20
N SER A 188 0.42 19.22 10.42
CA SER A 188 -0.99 19.27 10.78
C SER A 188 -1.32 20.70 11.22
N ASN A 189 -2.37 21.27 10.64
CA ASN A 189 -2.88 22.59 11.00
C ASN A 189 -3.10 22.69 12.52
N PRO A 190 -2.57 23.72 13.20
CA PRO A 190 -2.73 23.89 14.64
C PRO A 190 -4.13 24.44 14.93
N GLY A 191 -5.08 23.58 15.30
CA GLY A 191 -6.41 24.02 15.73
C GLY A 191 -7.53 22.97 15.69
N SER A 192 -7.32 21.79 15.10
CA SER A 192 -8.32 20.72 15.05
C SER A 192 -8.14 19.76 16.23
N THR A 193 -9.15 19.63 17.09
CA THR A 193 -9.22 18.53 18.04
C THR A 193 -9.26 17.21 17.25
N PRO A 194 -8.46 16.20 17.61
CA PRO A 194 -8.45 14.95 16.87
C PRO A 194 -9.87 14.35 16.86
N ARG A 195 -10.38 14.07 15.65
CA ARG A 195 -11.60 13.29 15.46
C ARG A 195 -11.37 11.92 16.11
N HIS A 196 -12.34 11.40 16.87
CA HIS A 196 -12.26 10.06 17.45
C HIS A 196 -13.55 9.29 17.10
N VAL A 197 -13.52 8.51 16.02
CA VAL A 197 -14.67 7.71 15.56
C VAL A 197 -14.76 6.40 16.34
N ILE A 198 -13.62 5.76 16.61
CA ILE A 198 -13.55 4.57 17.45
C ILE A 198 -13.07 4.99 18.84
N GLY A 199 -14.03 5.33 19.72
CA GLY A 199 -13.75 5.59 21.13
C GLY A 199 -14.02 4.38 22.03
N LYS A 200 -13.88 4.58 23.35
CA LYS A 200 -13.96 3.54 24.38
C LYS A 200 -15.22 2.67 24.30
N ASP A 201 -16.40 3.27 24.15
CA ASP A 201 -17.68 2.54 24.16
C ASP A 201 -17.79 1.60 22.95
N LEU A 202 -17.40 2.07 21.77
CA LEU A 202 -17.38 1.25 20.56
C LEU A 202 -16.32 0.16 20.64
N LEU A 203 -15.14 0.44 21.21
CA LEU A 203 -14.11 -0.59 21.46
C LEU A 203 -14.63 -1.69 22.39
N ALA A 204 -15.40 -1.33 23.42
CA ALA A 204 -16.01 -2.31 24.31
C ALA A 204 -17.00 -3.23 23.57
N GLU A 205 -17.84 -2.66 22.70
CA GLU A 205 -18.74 -3.43 21.83
C GLU A 205 -17.97 -4.35 20.88
N ILE A 206 -16.90 -3.85 20.25
CA ILE A 206 -16.02 -4.63 19.38
C ILE A 206 -15.41 -5.82 20.13
N TRP A 207 -14.84 -5.59 21.32
CA TRP A 207 -14.22 -6.65 22.11
C TRP A 207 -15.25 -7.68 22.60
N ALA A 208 -16.47 -7.24 22.92
CA ALA A 208 -17.56 -8.13 23.31
C ALA A 208 -18.06 -8.99 22.15
N ASP A 209 -18.13 -8.45 20.93
CA ASP A 209 -18.45 -9.21 19.71
C ASP A 209 -17.31 -10.17 19.35
N MET A 210 -16.05 -9.75 19.46
CA MET A 210 -14.89 -10.61 19.27
C MET A 210 -14.90 -11.81 20.23
N GLY A 211 -15.25 -11.61 21.50
CA GLY A 211 -15.36 -12.69 22.48
C GLY A 211 -16.45 -13.72 22.17
N ARG A 212 -17.43 -13.36 21.33
CA ARG A 212 -18.51 -14.24 20.85
C ARG A 212 -18.26 -14.81 19.45
N THR A 213 -17.23 -14.33 18.75
CA THR A 213 -16.94 -14.73 17.37
C THR A 213 -16.03 -15.96 17.36
N ILE A 214 -16.51 -17.05 16.75
CA ILE A 214 -15.71 -18.26 16.55
C ILE A 214 -14.98 -18.13 15.21
N LEU A 215 -13.65 -18.02 15.26
CA LEU A 215 -12.82 -17.99 14.07
C LEU A 215 -12.42 -19.42 13.64
N PRO A 216 -12.32 -19.70 12.33
CA PRO A 216 -11.68 -20.92 11.83
C PRO A 216 -10.24 -21.05 12.34
N THR A 217 -9.76 -22.28 12.53
CA THR A 217 -8.43 -22.57 13.11
C THR A 217 -7.24 -22.04 12.31
N TRP A 218 -7.45 -21.76 11.01
CA TRP A 218 -6.44 -21.21 10.11
C TRP A 218 -6.40 -19.68 10.07
N ILE A 219 -7.27 -19.01 10.84
CA ILE A 219 -7.25 -17.55 11.03
C ILE A 219 -6.67 -17.27 12.42
N GLN A 220 -5.56 -16.53 12.47
CA GLN A 220 -4.98 -16.11 13.73
C GLN A 220 -5.87 -15.04 14.37
N ALA A 221 -6.28 -15.26 15.61
CA ALA A 221 -7.06 -14.28 16.35
C ALA A 221 -6.22 -13.03 16.64
N PRO A 222 -6.78 -11.82 16.48
CA PRO A 222 -6.07 -10.59 16.82
C PRO A 222 -5.92 -10.45 18.34
N PRO A 223 -5.00 -9.58 18.81
CA PRO A 223 -4.76 -9.38 20.23
C PRO A 223 -6.06 -8.99 20.96
N PRO A 224 -6.32 -9.58 22.14
CA PRO A 224 -7.42 -9.12 22.96
C PRO A 224 -7.18 -7.66 23.34
N LYS A 225 -8.25 -6.86 23.34
CA LYS A 225 -8.18 -5.43 23.69
C LYS A 225 -7.23 -4.60 22.81
N TRP A 226 -7.12 -4.95 21.52
CA TRP A 226 -6.41 -4.14 20.54
C TRP A 226 -6.93 -2.69 20.53
N GLY A 227 -6.05 -1.74 20.18
CA GLY A 227 -6.31 -0.30 20.29
C GLY A 227 -5.92 0.32 21.64
N THR A 228 -5.46 -0.50 22.59
CA THR A 228 -4.86 -0.06 23.86
C THR A 228 -3.34 0.00 23.78
N ILE A 229 -2.70 0.83 24.61
CA ILE A 229 -1.24 0.91 24.72
C ILE A 229 -0.65 -0.47 25.10
N ALA A 230 -1.32 -1.21 25.99
CA ALA A 230 -0.88 -2.52 26.47
C ALA A 230 -0.89 -3.60 25.38
N ALA A 231 -1.81 -3.52 24.41
CA ALA A 231 -1.89 -4.48 23.31
C ALA A 231 -0.78 -4.28 22.25
N GLY A 232 -0.06 -3.15 22.29
CA GLY A 232 1.03 -2.87 21.36
C GLY A 232 0.55 -2.57 19.94
N LYS A 233 1.49 -2.65 18.98
CA LYS A 233 1.24 -2.37 17.57
C LYS A 233 0.68 -3.61 16.87
N LEU A 234 -0.32 -3.39 16.02
CA LEU A 234 -0.89 -4.42 15.16
C LEU A 234 0.02 -4.71 13.96
N SER A 235 0.17 -5.99 13.66
CA SER A 235 0.74 -6.54 12.44
C SER A 235 -0.24 -6.46 11.25
N ALA A 236 0.25 -6.71 10.04
CA ALA A 236 -0.56 -6.65 8.83
C ALA A 236 -1.70 -7.70 8.83
N ASP A 237 -1.46 -8.91 9.33
CA ASP A 237 -2.48 -9.96 9.40
C ASP A 237 -3.54 -9.65 10.49
N GLU A 238 -3.14 -9.06 11.61
CA GLU A 238 -4.10 -8.61 12.63
C GLU A 238 -4.99 -7.49 12.10
N TYR A 239 -4.43 -6.53 11.35
CA TYR A 239 -5.22 -5.51 10.65
C TYR A 239 -6.25 -6.12 9.70
N LYS A 240 -5.84 -7.13 8.92
CA LYS A 240 -6.74 -7.85 8.03
C LYS A 240 -7.90 -8.49 8.80
N VAL A 241 -7.64 -9.22 9.88
CA VAL A 241 -8.70 -9.92 10.63
C VAL A 241 -9.62 -8.93 11.33
N ILE A 242 -9.07 -7.91 12.00
CA ILE A 242 -9.85 -6.86 12.65
C ILE A 242 -10.78 -6.17 11.65
N CYS A 243 -10.25 -5.77 10.49
CA CYS A 243 -11.02 -5.00 9.52
C CYS A 243 -11.99 -5.85 8.70
N SER A 244 -11.65 -7.08 8.35
CA SER A 244 -12.52 -7.90 7.49
C SER A 244 -13.57 -8.69 8.27
N ILE A 245 -13.38 -8.86 9.59
CA ILE A 245 -14.27 -9.66 10.43
C ILE A 245 -14.81 -8.83 11.59
N SER A 246 -13.95 -8.48 12.57
CA SER A 246 -14.41 -7.91 13.85
C SER A 246 -15.18 -6.60 13.68
N LEU A 247 -14.64 -5.67 12.89
CA LEU A 247 -15.27 -4.38 12.63
C LEU A 247 -16.50 -4.52 11.74
N VAL A 248 -16.48 -5.37 10.71
CA VAL A 248 -17.67 -5.60 9.87
C VAL A 248 -18.84 -6.09 10.71
N VAL A 249 -18.62 -7.10 11.56
CA VAL A 249 -19.66 -7.65 12.45
C VAL A 249 -20.20 -6.57 13.39
N THR A 250 -19.31 -5.87 14.10
CA THR A 250 -19.73 -4.90 15.13
C THR A 250 -20.41 -3.69 14.51
N LEU A 251 -19.81 -3.08 13.48
CA LEU A 251 -20.30 -1.83 12.92
C LEU A 251 -21.62 -2.02 12.17
N ILE A 252 -21.83 -3.15 11.50
CA ILE A 252 -23.15 -3.46 10.91
C ILE A 252 -24.21 -3.59 12.01
N ARG A 253 -23.88 -4.28 13.12
CA ARG A 253 -24.82 -4.42 14.24
C ARG A 253 -25.17 -3.08 14.90
N VAL A 254 -24.17 -2.21 15.11
CA VAL A 254 -24.34 -0.95 15.86
C VAL A 254 -24.84 0.18 14.97
N TRP A 255 -24.37 0.31 13.73
CA TRP A 255 -24.69 1.43 12.83
C TRP A 255 -25.62 1.06 11.67
N GLY A 256 -25.82 -0.22 11.37
CA GLY A 256 -26.52 -0.67 10.16
C GLY A 256 -28.00 -0.35 10.08
N TYR A 257 -28.63 0.03 11.19
CA TYR A 257 -30.05 0.37 11.27
C TYR A 257 -30.29 1.88 11.47
N GLU A 258 -29.23 2.71 11.45
CA GLU A 258 -29.33 4.15 11.62
C GLU A 258 -29.70 4.88 10.30
N ASN A 259 -30.71 4.36 9.59
CA ASN A 259 -31.23 4.86 8.31
C ASN A 259 -32.77 5.05 8.32
N ALA A 260 -33.33 5.29 9.50
CA ALA A 260 -34.77 5.44 9.69
C ALA A 260 -35.35 6.61 8.86
N GLU A 261 -36.58 6.42 8.36
CA GLU A 261 -37.37 7.45 7.67
C GLU A 261 -36.69 8.09 6.44
N GLY A 262 -35.76 7.36 5.80
CA GLY A 262 -35.07 7.82 4.59
C GLY A 262 -33.97 8.85 4.84
N VAL A 263 -33.66 9.16 6.10
CA VAL A 263 -32.55 10.04 6.47
C VAL A 263 -31.39 9.19 6.98
N GLU A 264 -30.32 9.13 6.19
CA GLU A 264 -29.10 8.42 6.59
C GLU A 264 -28.33 9.21 7.64
N SER A 265 -28.16 8.63 8.83
CA SER A 265 -27.27 9.19 9.85
C SER A 265 -25.83 9.28 9.34
N ARG A 266 -25.03 10.16 9.96
CA ARG A 266 -23.60 10.25 9.63
C ARG A 266 -22.87 8.93 9.88
N ARG A 267 -23.22 8.19 10.95
CA ARG A 267 -22.66 6.87 11.26
C ARG A 267 -22.99 5.84 10.20
N PHE A 268 -24.23 5.81 9.70
CA PHE A 268 -24.62 4.92 8.62
C PHE A 268 -23.81 5.21 7.35
N LYS A 269 -23.56 6.48 7.02
CA LYS A 269 -22.68 6.86 5.90
C LYS A 269 -21.22 6.46 6.13
N MET A 270 -20.70 6.56 7.36
CA MET A 270 -19.37 6.03 7.70
C MET A 270 -19.30 4.51 7.54
N LEU A 271 -20.34 3.79 7.96
CA LEU A 271 -20.43 2.34 7.75
C LEU A 271 -20.42 2.01 6.25
N GLN A 272 -21.24 2.67 5.44
CA GLN A 272 -21.27 2.44 3.99
C GLN A 272 -19.90 2.70 3.35
N ASN A 273 -19.24 3.81 3.72
CA ASN A 273 -17.89 4.14 3.28
C ASN A 273 -16.89 3.03 3.64
N TYR A 274 -16.92 2.56 4.88
CA TYR A 274 -16.05 1.49 5.35
C TYR A 274 -16.31 0.15 4.64
N VAL A 275 -17.58 -0.20 4.46
CA VAL A 275 -17.98 -1.42 3.75
C VAL A 275 -17.48 -1.37 2.30
N ASP A 276 -17.50 -0.22 1.63
CA ASP A 276 -16.90 -0.08 0.30
C ASP A 276 -15.40 -0.39 0.28
N LEU A 277 -14.65 0.09 1.28
CA LEU A 277 -13.24 -0.29 1.44
C LEU A 277 -13.09 -1.80 1.61
N VAL A 278 -13.88 -2.42 2.50
CA VAL A 278 -13.82 -3.87 2.77
C VAL A 278 -14.15 -4.68 1.51
N HIS A 279 -15.17 -4.28 0.74
CA HIS A 279 -15.54 -4.92 -0.51
C HIS A 279 -14.39 -4.87 -1.53
N ALA A 280 -13.76 -3.71 -1.70
CA ALA A 280 -12.62 -3.57 -2.59
C ALA A 280 -11.43 -4.43 -2.13
N ILE A 281 -11.09 -4.40 -0.84
CA ILE A 281 -10.02 -5.26 -0.29
C ILE A 281 -10.33 -6.74 -0.49
N HIS A 282 -11.57 -7.18 -0.26
CA HIS A 282 -11.95 -8.59 -0.46
C HIS A 282 -11.70 -9.04 -1.90
N VAL A 283 -12.10 -8.22 -2.89
CA VAL A 283 -11.88 -8.51 -4.31
C VAL A 283 -10.40 -8.56 -4.67
N LEU A 284 -9.59 -7.66 -4.11
CA LEU A 284 -8.14 -7.62 -4.34
C LEU A 284 -7.45 -8.93 -3.94
N PHE A 285 -7.93 -9.59 -2.88
CA PHE A 285 -7.36 -10.84 -2.35
C PHE A 285 -8.02 -12.12 -2.88
N LEU A 286 -8.91 -12.03 -3.88
CA LEU A 286 -9.41 -13.21 -4.56
C LEU A 286 -8.29 -13.98 -5.27
N ARG A 287 -8.45 -15.29 -5.38
CA ARG A 287 -7.51 -16.16 -6.11
C ARG A 287 -7.67 -16.08 -7.62
N GLU A 288 -8.67 -15.37 -8.10
CA GLU A 288 -8.99 -15.21 -9.51
C GLU A 288 -9.35 -13.75 -9.78
N THR A 289 -9.09 -13.32 -11.02
CA THR A 289 -9.39 -11.97 -11.48
C THR A 289 -10.12 -12.07 -12.82
N SER A 290 -11.08 -11.17 -13.01
CA SER A 290 -11.87 -11.07 -14.24
C SER A 290 -12.19 -9.60 -14.49
N GLN A 291 -12.62 -9.27 -15.71
CA GLN A 291 -13.07 -7.92 -16.00
C GLN A 291 -14.19 -7.46 -15.05
N LYS A 292 -15.12 -8.38 -14.71
CA LYS A 292 -16.22 -8.10 -13.78
C LYS A 292 -15.73 -7.81 -12.37
N SER A 293 -14.81 -8.61 -11.83
CA SER A 293 -14.28 -8.38 -10.48
C SER A 293 -13.44 -7.10 -10.42
N ARG A 294 -12.64 -6.80 -11.45
CA ARG A 294 -11.90 -5.52 -11.54
C ARG A 294 -12.82 -4.31 -11.62
N ALA A 295 -13.93 -4.38 -12.37
CA ALA A 295 -14.93 -3.31 -12.43
C ALA A 295 -15.62 -3.10 -11.08
N TYR A 296 -15.94 -4.20 -10.38
CA TYR A 296 -16.50 -4.16 -9.03
C TYR A 296 -15.53 -3.54 -8.02
N TYR A 297 -14.26 -3.94 -8.06
CA TYR A 297 -13.21 -3.31 -7.26
C TYR A 297 -13.14 -1.79 -7.53
N LYS A 298 -13.05 -1.39 -8.81
CA LYS A 298 -12.92 0.03 -9.20
C LYS A 298 -14.10 0.86 -8.69
N SER A 299 -15.32 0.36 -8.81
CA SER A 299 -16.52 1.09 -8.38
C SER A 299 -16.57 1.29 -6.86
N HIS A 300 -16.29 0.24 -6.08
CA HIS A 300 -16.23 0.32 -4.62
C HIS A 300 -15.07 1.20 -4.13
N MET A 301 -13.87 1.07 -4.71
CA MET A 301 -12.71 1.87 -4.30
C MET A 301 -12.91 3.36 -4.61
N LEU A 302 -13.45 3.72 -5.78
CA LEU A 302 -13.73 5.13 -6.09
C LEU A 302 -14.85 5.71 -5.21
N ARG A 303 -15.89 4.93 -4.92
CA ARG A 303 -16.96 5.37 -4.00
C ARG A 303 -16.40 5.58 -2.59
N TYR A 304 -15.60 4.65 -2.08
CA TYR A 304 -14.87 4.80 -0.82
C TYR A 304 -14.07 6.11 -0.79
N LEU A 305 -13.23 6.38 -1.79
CA LEU A 305 -12.35 7.55 -1.78
C LEU A 305 -13.11 8.88 -1.89
N ARG A 306 -14.16 8.94 -2.71
CA ARG A 306 -15.01 10.14 -2.84
C ARG A 306 -15.72 10.42 -1.51
N THR A 307 -16.37 9.41 -0.95
CA THR A 307 -17.11 9.56 0.31
C THR A 307 -16.18 9.79 1.51
N VAL A 308 -14.90 9.38 1.46
CA VAL A 308 -13.90 9.80 2.46
C VAL A 308 -13.72 11.31 2.43
N LEU A 309 -13.55 11.92 1.26
CA LEU A 309 -13.40 13.38 1.13
C LEU A 309 -14.66 14.13 1.58
N ASP A 310 -15.84 13.58 1.30
CA ASP A 310 -17.11 14.16 1.71
C ASP A 310 -17.33 14.08 3.24
N LEU A 311 -17.06 12.92 3.85
CA LEU A 311 -17.28 12.68 5.28
C LEU A 311 -16.21 13.33 6.17
N TYR A 312 -15.02 13.53 5.61
CA TYR A 312 -13.82 13.94 6.32
C TYR A 312 -13.06 15.05 5.56
N PRO A 313 -13.61 16.29 5.50
CA PRO A 313 -13.04 17.37 4.68
C PRO A 313 -11.62 17.83 5.09
N ASP A 314 -11.20 17.49 6.31
CA ASP A 314 -9.88 17.75 6.88
C ASP A 314 -8.82 16.72 6.44
N ILE A 315 -9.24 15.62 5.80
CA ILE A 315 -8.34 14.54 5.39
C ILE A 315 -7.80 14.77 3.99
N THR A 316 -6.47 14.72 3.88
CA THR A 316 -5.79 14.64 2.58
C THR A 316 -5.54 13.19 2.19
N LEU A 317 -5.93 12.79 0.98
CA LEU A 317 -5.58 11.49 0.44
C LEU A 317 -4.06 11.30 0.35
N LYS A 318 -3.61 10.05 0.49
CA LYS A 318 -2.20 9.66 0.45
C LYS A 318 -1.89 8.93 -0.84
N SER A 319 -0.61 8.79 -1.16
CA SER A 319 -0.14 8.03 -2.34
C SER A 319 -0.76 6.64 -2.45
N ASN A 320 -0.96 5.94 -1.32
CA ASN A 320 -1.63 4.63 -1.30
C ASN A 320 -3.10 4.71 -1.75
N HIS A 321 -3.85 5.75 -1.38
CA HIS A 321 -5.22 5.93 -1.88
C HIS A 321 -5.24 6.06 -3.42
N HIS A 322 -4.28 6.79 -3.98
CA HIS A 322 -4.14 6.92 -5.43
C HIS A 322 -3.69 5.60 -6.09
N LEU A 323 -2.68 4.91 -5.54
CA LEU A 323 -2.23 3.60 -6.05
C LEU A 323 -3.34 2.55 -5.99
N ALA A 324 -4.29 2.67 -5.06
CA ALA A 324 -5.47 1.80 -4.98
C ALA A 324 -6.25 1.75 -6.29
N ILE A 325 -6.28 2.86 -7.03
CA ILE A 325 -7.00 2.96 -8.28
C ILE A 325 -6.23 2.26 -9.40
N HIS A 326 -4.89 2.32 -9.38
CA HIS A 326 -4.03 1.69 -10.38
C HIS A 326 -3.84 0.18 -10.20
N ILE A 327 -4.19 -0.39 -9.04
CA ILE A 327 -3.99 -1.83 -8.78
C ILE A 327 -4.75 -2.73 -9.77
N ILE A 328 -5.83 -2.21 -10.37
CA ILE A 328 -6.58 -2.93 -11.41
C ILE A 328 -5.72 -3.28 -12.63
N THR A 329 -4.72 -2.45 -12.94
CA THR A 329 -3.77 -2.69 -14.03
C THR A 329 -2.86 -3.86 -13.72
N ASP A 330 -2.47 -4.03 -12.45
CA ASP A 330 -1.70 -5.20 -12.00
C ASP A 330 -2.57 -6.47 -11.99
N LEU A 331 -3.82 -6.34 -11.55
CA LEU A 331 -4.81 -7.42 -11.65
C LEU A 331 -5.11 -7.81 -13.10
N GLU A 332 -4.94 -6.91 -14.05
CA GLU A 332 -5.14 -7.17 -15.47
C GLU A 332 -3.95 -7.83 -16.14
N ASN A 333 -2.76 -7.27 -15.97
CA ASN A 333 -1.59 -7.71 -16.71
C ASN A 333 -0.90 -8.91 -16.07
N LEU A 334 -1.02 -9.08 -14.76
CA LEU A 334 -0.24 -10.06 -13.99
C LEU A 334 -1.11 -11.05 -13.22
N GLY A 335 -2.43 -11.01 -13.41
CA GLY A 335 -3.37 -11.93 -12.77
C GLY A 335 -3.71 -11.58 -11.30
N PRO A 336 -4.10 -12.54 -10.47
CA PRO A 336 -4.51 -12.31 -9.09
C PRO A 336 -3.32 -12.03 -8.15
N GLY A 337 -3.54 -11.23 -7.11
CA GLY A 337 -2.48 -10.75 -6.21
C GLY A 337 -1.71 -11.84 -5.46
N HIS A 338 -2.39 -12.92 -5.07
CA HIS A 338 -1.77 -14.01 -4.31
C HIS A 338 -0.55 -14.63 -5.01
N ALA A 339 -0.53 -14.67 -6.34
CA ALA A 339 0.55 -15.25 -7.15
C ALA A 339 1.84 -14.41 -7.13
N ARG A 340 1.76 -13.15 -6.69
CA ARG A 340 2.88 -12.18 -6.67
C ARG A 340 3.03 -11.48 -5.32
N SER A 341 2.55 -12.11 -4.25
CA SER A 341 2.54 -11.51 -2.91
C SER A 341 3.91 -11.59 -2.22
N THR A 342 4.25 -10.56 -1.44
CA THR A 342 5.52 -10.46 -0.68
C THR A 342 5.73 -11.42 0.50
N PRO A 343 4.71 -12.02 1.16
CA PRO A 343 4.93 -12.80 2.39
C PRO A 343 5.86 -14.01 2.24
N VAL A 344 6.01 -14.56 1.03
CA VAL A 344 6.99 -15.63 0.77
C VAL A 344 8.41 -15.11 0.99
N PHE A 345 8.72 -13.91 0.49
CA PHE A 345 10.04 -13.30 0.64
C PHE A 345 10.30 -12.86 2.07
N GLU A 346 9.28 -12.41 2.81
CA GLU A 346 9.41 -12.07 4.23
C GLU A 346 9.82 -13.28 5.09
N ARG A 347 9.22 -14.45 4.83
CA ARG A 347 9.60 -15.69 5.51
C ARG A 347 11.05 -16.08 5.22
N VAL A 348 11.50 -15.90 3.98
CA VAL A 348 12.91 -16.12 3.60
C VAL A 348 13.82 -15.13 4.32
N ASN A 349 13.44 -13.84 4.40
CA ASN A 349 14.21 -12.83 5.13
C ASN A 349 14.34 -13.18 6.61
N HIS A 350 13.25 -13.62 7.26
CA HIS A 350 13.28 -14.09 8.63
C HIS A 350 14.21 -15.31 8.78
N ALA A 351 14.12 -16.29 7.88
CA ALA A 351 15.02 -17.44 7.89
C ALA A 351 16.50 -17.01 7.75
N LEU A 352 16.79 -16.06 6.86
CA LEU A 352 18.15 -15.51 6.68
C LEU A 352 18.65 -14.76 7.92
N GLN A 353 17.78 -14.00 8.61
CA GLN A 353 18.13 -13.32 9.86
C GLN A 353 18.45 -14.30 11.00
N MET A 354 17.88 -15.50 10.95
CA MET A 354 18.15 -16.56 11.93
C MET A 354 19.46 -17.31 11.62
N ILE A 355 20.08 -17.13 10.45
CA ILE A 355 21.39 -17.71 10.14
C ILE A 355 22.45 -16.90 10.89
N ASN A 356 23.20 -17.58 11.76
CA ASN A 356 24.28 -16.96 12.53
C ASN A 356 25.35 -16.41 11.57
N SER A 357 25.55 -15.10 11.58
CA SER A 357 26.51 -14.40 10.71
C SER A 357 27.95 -14.45 11.22
N ASN A 358 28.18 -15.03 12.40
CA ASN A 358 29.51 -15.25 12.95
C ASN A 358 30.17 -16.43 12.21
N GLN A 359 30.79 -16.13 11.07
CA GLN A 359 31.59 -17.06 10.25
C GLN A 359 32.85 -17.57 11.00
N HIS A 360 32.68 -18.33 12.09
CA HIS A 360 33.73 -19.22 12.57
C HIS A 360 33.68 -20.50 11.76
N LEU A 361 34.58 -20.61 10.78
CA LEU A 361 35.04 -21.92 10.30
C LEU A 361 35.81 -22.55 11.48
N GLY A 362 35.24 -23.60 12.07
CA GLY A 362 35.93 -24.44 13.06
C GLY A 362 37.05 -25.26 12.43
#